data_AF-A0AAE1WW96-F1
#
_entry.id   AF-A0AAE1WW96-F1
#
_cell.length_a   1.000
_cell.length_b   1.000
_cell.length_c   1.000
_cell.angle_alpha   90.00
_cell.angle_beta   90.00
_cell.angle_gamma   90.00
#
_symmetry.space_group_name_H-M   'P 1'
#
loop_
_entity.id
_entity.type
_entity.pdbx_description
1 polymer ?
#
loop_
_entity_poly.entity_id
_entity_poly.type
_entity_poly.pdbx_seq_one_letter_code
_entity_poly.pdbx_strand_id
1 'polypeptide(L)'
;MPEPRNIHELKSLQEKLAYLRRFISNIAGCCQPFSRLMKKDVPFQWDEACDKAFKSIKSYLMKHPVLVAPVPGGPLILYVTAQERFVGILLAQKNNEGKENALYYLSRAVTPNELKYSPIENLCLTLIFSIQKLKHYFQFQHSFGLKG
;
A
#
# COMPACT_ATOMS: atom_id res chain seq x y z
N MET A 1 7.17 5.71 18.05
CA MET A 1 7.75 4.53 17.37
C MET A 1 9.27 4.65 17.39
N PRO A 2 9.98 3.82 18.18
CA PRO A 2 11.44 3.78 18.21
C PRO A 2 12.01 3.04 17.00
N GLU A 3 13.27 3.33 16.67
CA GLU A 3 14.04 2.63 15.63
C GLU A 3 14.37 1.20 16.07
N PRO A 4 14.16 0.17 15.22
CA PRO A 4 14.51 -1.21 15.54
C PRO A 4 16.01 -1.42 15.69
N ARG A 5 16.41 -2.08 16.78
CA ARG A 5 17.82 -2.42 17.07
C ARG A 5 18.17 -3.88 16.79
N ASN A 6 17.17 -4.71 16.53
CA ASN A 6 17.34 -6.14 16.26
C ASN A 6 16.20 -6.68 15.39
N ILE A 7 16.33 -7.94 14.96
CA ILE A 7 15.36 -8.59 14.08
C ILE A 7 13.97 -8.77 14.72
N HIS A 8 13.89 -8.92 16.05
CA HIS A 8 12.61 -9.05 16.75
C HIS A 8 11.84 -7.72 16.75
N GLU A 9 12.52 -6.62 17.02
CA GLU A 9 11.95 -5.28 16.94
C GLU A 9 11.55 -4.91 15.51
N LEU A 10 12.34 -5.33 14.51
CA LEU A 10 11.99 -5.11 13.10
C LEU A 10 10.73 -5.89 12.69
N LYS A 11 10.59 -7.14 13.15
CA LYS A 11 9.35 -7.92 12.95
C LYS A 11 8.15 -7.21 13.56
N SER A 12 8.26 -6.76 14.82
CA SER A 12 7.20 -6.01 15.49
C SER A 12 6.85 -4.72 14.77
N LEU A 13 7.84 -4.01 14.21
CA LEU A 13 7.62 -2.84 13.37
C LEU A 13 6.81 -3.22 12.11
N GLN A 14 7.23 -4.26 11.38
CA GLN A 14 6.54 -4.69 10.16
C GLN A 14 5.10 -5.13 10.43
N GLU A 15 4.82 -5.77 11.56
CA GLU A 15 3.46 -6.11 11.99
C GLU A 15 2.60 -4.86 12.23
N LYS A 16 3.14 -3.87 12.94
CA LYS A 16 2.45 -2.58 13.16
C LYS A 16 2.17 -1.86 11.85
N LEU A 17 3.12 -1.88 10.91
CA LEU A 17 2.92 -1.31 9.58
C LEU A 17 1.86 -2.09 8.79
N ALA A 18 1.85 -3.42 8.89
CA ALA A 18 0.85 -4.25 8.24
C ALA A 18 -0.57 -3.96 8.77
N TYR A 19 -0.71 -3.69 10.07
CA TYR A 19 -1.98 -3.22 10.65
C TYR A 19 -2.43 -1.87 10.06
N LEU A 20 -1.48 -0.95 9.85
CA LEU A 20 -1.72 0.37 9.28
C LEU A 20 -1.76 0.39 7.75
N ARG A 21 -1.62 -0.76 7.06
CA ARG A 21 -1.48 -0.83 5.59
C ARG A 21 -2.56 -0.09 4.82
N ARG A 22 -3.79 -0.04 5.35
CA ARG A 22 -4.92 0.64 4.71
C ARG A 22 -4.72 2.15 4.57
N PHE A 23 -3.87 2.74 5.42
CA PHE A 23 -3.55 4.17 5.46
C PHE A 23 -2.27 4.52 4.70
N ILE A 24 -1.50 3.53 4.25
CA ILE A 24 -0.18 3.73 3.63
C ILE A 24 -0.28 3.41 2.14
N SER A 25 -0.18 4.43 1.30
CA SER A 25 -0.31 4.28 -0.16
C SER A 25 0.66 3.25 -0.75
N ASN A 26 1.94 3.28 -0.34
CA ASN A 26 2.99 2.40 -0.84
C ASN A 26 3.70 1.62 0.28
N ILE A 27 2.96 0.80 1.04
CA ILE A 27 3.56 0.00 2.11
C ILE A 27 4.63 -0.96 1.58
N ALA A 28 4.46 -1.49 0.37
CA ALA A 28 5.39 -2.41 -0.25
C ALA A 28 6.76 -1.76 -0.51
N GLY A 29 6.78 -0.59 -1.14
CA GLY A 29 8.00 0.17 -1.36
C GLY A 29 8.62 0.66 -0.06
N CYS A 30 7.80 1.09 0.90
CA CYS A 30 8.28 1.52 2.23
C CYS A 30 9.00 0.41 3.00
N CYS A 31 8.52 -0.83 2.91
CA CYS A 31 9.11 -1.97 3.61
C CYS A 31 10.27 -2.63 2.85
N GLN A 32 10.46 -2.30 1.56
CA GLN A 32 11.49 -2.92 0.72
C GLN A 32 12.91 -2.85 1.32
N PRO A 33 13.37 -1.72 1.90
CA PRO A 33 14.72 -1.63 2.48
C PRO A 33 14.94 -2.57 3.67
N PHE A 34 13.87 -2.92 4.39
CA PHE A 34 13.94 -3.82 5.53
C PHE A 34 14.01 -5.30 5.14
N SER A 35 13.59 -5.65 3.92
CA SER A 35 13.49 -7.05 3.48
C SER A 35 14.80 -7.83 3.55
N ARG A 36 15.95 -7.16 3.37
CA ARG A 36 17.27 -7.83 3.47
C ARG A 36 17.64 -8.20 4.91
N LEU A 37 17.20 -7.41 5.89
CA LEU A 37 17.47 -7.63 7.33
C LEU A 37 16.65 -8.79 7.90
N MET A 38 15.67 -9.27 7.14
CA MET A 38 14.79 -10.37 7.49
C MET A 38 15.27 -11.72 6.96
N LYS A 39 16.37 -11.76 6.19
CA LYS A 39 16.95 -12.98 5.66
C LYS A 39 17.69 -13.75 6.75
N LYS A 40 17.62 -15.08 6.68
CA LYS A 40 18.38 -15.97 7.56
C LYS A 40 19.88 -15.74 7.38
N ASP A 41 20.63 -15.83 8.46
CA ASP A 41 22.10 -15.73 8.50
C ASP A 41 22.68 -14.38 7.99
N VAL A 42 21.85 -13.32 7.96
CA VAL A 42 22.29 -11.96 7.65
C VAL A 42 22.48 -11.18 8.97
N PRO A 43 23.64 -10.54 9.19
CA PRO A 43 23.82 -9.69 10.37
C PRO A 43 22.86 -8.50 10.32
N PHE A 44 22.28 -8.15 11.46
CA PHE A 44 21.39 -6.99 11.56
C PHE A 44 22.22 -5.70 11.46
N GLN A 45 22.30 -5.13 10.26
CA GLN A 45 22.98 -3.87 9.99
C GLN A 45 21.96 -2.83 9.54
N TRP A 46 21.59 -1.96 10.47
CA TRP A 46 20.74 -0.82 10.16
C TRP A 46 21.57 0.27 9.47
N ASP A 47 21.38 0.43 8.16
CA ASP A 47 22.10 1.40 7.35
C ASP A 47 21.25 2.65 7.02
N GLU A 48 21.84 3.55 6.25
CA GLU A 48 21.19 4.80 5.82
C GLU A 48 19.89 4.56 5.02
N ALA A 49 19.82 3.49 4.21
CA ALA A 49 18.61 3.17 3.46
C ALA A 49 17.46 2.76 4.40
N CYS A 50 17.76 2.00 5.46
CA CYS A 50 16.77 1.61 6.46
C CYS A 50 16.31 2.81 7.29
N ASP A 51 17.25 3.66 7.71
CA ASP A 51 16.96 4.88 8.47
C ASP A 51 16.09 5.85 7.66
N LYS A 52 16.44 6.11 6.40
CA LYS A 52 15.66 6.95 5.49
C LYS A 52 14.25 6.43 5.29
N ALA A 53 14.09 5.11 5.11
CA ALA A 53 12.78 4.48 4.99
C ALA A 53 11.95 4.64 6.26
N PHE A 54 12.55 4.39 7.43
CA PHE A 54 11.89 4.50 8.73
C PHE A 54 11.45 5.94 9.02
N LYS A 55 12.32 6.93 8.79
CA LYS A 55 12.01 8.36 8.94
C LYS A 55 10.90 8.81 7.98
N SER A 56 10.94 8.34 6.73
CA SER A 56 9.90 8.62 5.73
C SER A 56 8.53 8.09 6.18
N ILE A 57 8.47 6.83 6.63
CA ILE A 57 7.24 6.21 7.13
C ILE A 57 6.73 6.96 8.36
N LYS A 58 7.62 7.31 9.30
CA LYS A 58 7.25 8.06 10.50
C LYS A 58 6.66 9.43 10.13
N SER A 59 7.31 10.17 9.23
CA SER A 59 6.81 11.46 8.73
C SER A 59 5.45 11.31 8.03
N TYR A 60 5.29 10.28 7.21
CA TYR A 60 4.03 9.97 6.53
C TYR A 60 2.90 9.68 7.52
N LEU A 61 3.14 8.84 8.53
CA LEU A 61 2.13 8.51 9.56
C LEU A 61 1.80 9.70 10.46
N MET A 62 2.75 10.62 10.68
CA MET A 62 2.49 11.87 11.41
C MET A 62 1.63 12.84 10.62
N LYS A 63 1.72 12.82 9.29
CA LYS A 63 0.80 13.56 8.40
C LYS A 63 -0.49 12.76 8.29
N HIS A 64 -1.45 13.08 9.16
CA HIS A 64 -2.75 12.40 9.27
C HIS A 64 -3.34 12.00 7.90
N PRO A 65 -3.26 10.72 7.49
CA PRO A 65 -3.88 10.29 6.25
C PRO A 65 -5.37 10.14 6.52
N VAL A 66 -6.16 11.12 6.09
CA VAL A 66 -7.62 11.14 6.28
C VAL A 66 -8.25 10.10 5.36
N LEU A 67 -8.37 8.86 5.84
CA LEU A 67 -9.34 7.93 5.27
C LEU A 67 -10.72 8.29 5.80
N VAL A 68 -11.68 8.38 4.90
CA VAL A 68 -13.08 8.66 5.24
C VAL A 68 -13.88 7.36 5.17
N ALA A 69 -14.94 7.25 5.99
CA ALA A 69 -15.87 6.14 5.86
C ALA A 69 -16.57 6.18 4.49
N PRO A 70 -16.80 5.04 3.84
CA PRO A 70 -17.55 4.99 2.60
C PRO A 70 -18.99 5.44 2.83
N VAL A 71 -19.50 6.28 1.93
CA VAL A 71 -20.91 6.65 1.85
C VAL A 71 -21.65 5.52 1.11
N PRO A 72 -22.64 4.85 1.76
CA PRO A 72 -23.40 3.79 1.12
C PRO A 72 -24.07 4.27 -0.17
N GLY A 73 -24.04 3.44 -1.23
CA GLY A 73 -24.73 3.71 -2.49
C GLY A 73 -24.08 4.73 -3.42
N GLY A 74 -23.06 5.50 -2.99
CA GLY A 74 -22.36 6.44 -3.88
C GLY A 74 -21.37 5.74 -4.82
N PRO A 75 -20.99 6.32 -5.98
CA PRO A 75 -20.05 5.70 -6.91
C PRO A 75 -18.62 5.62 -6.33
N LEU A 76 -17.97 4.46 -6.49
CA LEU A 76 -16.57 4.29 -6.13
C LEU A 76 -15.65 4.65 -7.29
N ILE A 77 -14.50 5.25 -6.95
CA ILE A 77 -13.42 5.60 -7.87
C ILE A 77 -12.21 4.77 -7.50
N LEU A 78 -11.65 4.02 -8.46
CA LEU A 78 -10.42 3.29 -8.26
C LEU A 78 -9.29 3.94 -9.04
N TYR A 79 -8.28 4.36 -8.28
CA TYR A 79 -6.99 4.76 -8.78
C TYR A 79 -6.07 3.54 -8.79
N VAL A 80 -5.42 3.28 -9.91
CA VAL A 80 -4.46 2.18 -10.06
C VAL A 80 -3.05 2.73 -10.29
N THR A 81 -2.04 2.07 -9.75
CA THR A 81 -0.65 2.38 -10.03
C THR A 81 0.16 1.11 -10.19
N ALA A 82 0.99 1.08 -11.22
CA ALA A 82 1.90 0.00 -11.52
C ALA A 82 3.29 0.59 -11.72
N GLN A 83 4.24 0.16 -10.89
CA GLN A 83 5.65 0.50 -11.01
C GLN A 83 6.46 -0.79 -11.10
N GLU A 84 7.72 -0.68 -11.55
CA GLU A 84 8.60 -1.84 -11.77
C GLU A 84 8.72 -2.76 -10.55
N ARG A 85 8.59 -2.23 -9.34
CA ARG A 85 8.82 -2.98 -8.08
C ARG A 85 7.56 -3.20 -7.24
N PHE A 86 6.46 -2.55 -7.56
CA PHE A 86 5.22 -2.72 -6.81
C PHE A 86 3.99 -2.34 -7.65
N VAL A 87 2.86 -2.90 -7.25
CA VAL A 87 1.54 -2.53 -7.73
C VAL A 87 0.71 -2.02 -6.57
N GLY A 88 -0.17 -1.06 -6.84
CA GLY A 88 -0.99 -0.43 -5.81
C GLY A 88 -2.28 0.16 -6.34
N ILE A 89 -3.19 0.41 -5.43
CA ILE A 89 -4.47 1.05 -5.69
C ILE A 89 -4.85 2.00 -4.55
N LEU A 90 -5.67 2.98 -4.89
CA LEU A 90 -6.43 3.79 -3.96
C LEU A 90 -7.92 3.69 -4.33
N LEU A 91 -8.72 3.24 -3.37
CA LEU A 91 -10.16 3.34 -3.44
C LEU A 91 -10.58 4.69 -2.88
N ALA A 92 -11.34 5.47 -3.65
CA ALA A 92 -11.82 6.78 -3.29
C ALA A 92 -13.31 6.91 -3.60
N GLN A 93 -13.94 7.93 -3.03
CA GLN A 93 -15.33 8.29 -3.30
C GLN A 93 -15.50 9.80 -3.20
N LYS A 94 -16.39 10.36 -4.02
CA LYS A 94 -16.77 11.77 -3.90
C LYS A 94 -17.76 11.95 -2.74
N ASN A 95 -17.52 12.93 -1.89
CA ASN A 95 -18.50 13.36 -0.89
C ASN A 95 -19.63 14.19 -1.54
N ASN A 96 -20.60 14.60 -0.73
CA ASN A 96 -21.73 15.43 -1.16
C ASN A 96 -21.32 16.81 -1.73
N GLU A 97 -20.10 17.25 -1.46
CA GLU A 97 -19.51 18.51 -1.95
C GLU A 97 -18.70 18.29 -3.25
N GLY A 98 -18.66 17.06 -3.79
CA GLY A 98 -17.91 16.70 -4.98
C GLY A 98 -16.41 16.46 -4.77
N LYS A 99 -15.91 16.58 -3.54
CA LYS A 99 -14.50 16.34 -3.17
C LYS A 99 -14.22 14.84 -3.06
N GLU A 100 -13.14 14.39 -3.70
CA GLU A 100 -12.70 13.01 -3.63
C GLU A 100 -11.97 12.74 -2.30
N ASN A 101 -12.48 11.78 -1.55
CA ASN A 101 -11.90 11.32 -0.30
C ASN A 101 -11.34 9.91 -0.48
N ALA A 102 -10.14 9.68 0.04
CA ALA A 102 -9.56 8.35 0.10
C ALA A 102 -10.33 7.48 1.09
N LEU A 103 -10.68 6.27 0.67
CA LEU A 103 -11.35 5.27 1.51
C LEU A 103 -10.36 4.18 1.93
N TYR A 104 -9.51 3.73 1.00
CA TYR A 104 -8.68 2.57 1.25
C TYR A 104 -7.46 2.50 0.33
N TYR A 105 -6.25 2.34 0.88
CA TYR A 105 -5.04 2.05 0.11
C TYR A 105 -4.70 0.55 0.14
N LEU A 106 -4.26 0.01 -1.00
CA LEU A 106 -3.64 -1.31 -1.07
C LEU A 106 -2.40 -1.26 -1.95
N SER A 107 -1.33 -1.92 -1.53
CA SER A 107 -0.17 -2.16 -2.38
C SER A 107 0.51 -3.47 -2.02
N ARG A 108 1.23 -4.04 -2.98
CA ARG A 108 2.09 -5.20 -2.80
C ARG A 108 3.32 -5.09 -3.70
N ALA A 109 4.42 -5.70 -3.27
CA ALA A 109 5.58 -5.87 -4.13
C ALA A 109 5.22 -6.84 -5.27
N VAL A 110 5.83 -6.61 -6.43
CA VAL A 110 5.77 -7.59 -7.53
C VAL A 110 6.72 -8.75 -7.21
N THR A 111 6.32 -9.94 -7.62
CA THR A 111 7.11 -11.17 -7.49
C THR A 111 8.19 -11.23 -8.58
N PRO A 112 9.24 -12.06 -8.43
CA PRO A 112 10.30 -12.18 -9.43
C PRO A 112 9.81 -12.53 -10.84
N ASN A 113 8.70 -13.27 -10.95
CA ASN A 113 8.09 -13.62 -12.23
C ASN A 113 7.37 -12.42 -12.86
N GLU A 114 6.70 -11.61 -12.04
CA GLU A 114 5.97 -10.41 -12.44
C GLU A 114 6.92 -9.27 -12.86
N LEU A 115 8.20 -9.29 -12.46
CA LEU A 115 9.20 -8.30 -12.93
C LEU A 115 9.41 -8.30 -14.45
N LYS A 116 9.04 -9.39 -15.13
CA LYS A 116 9.16 -9.51 -16.60
C LYS A 116 7.94 -8.99 -17.35
N TYR A 117 6.89 -8.60 -16.63
CA TYR A 117 5.65 -8.13 -17.21
C TYR A 117 5.82 -6.75 -17.84
N SER A 118 5.22 -6.57 -19.00
CA SER A 118 5.06 -5.27 -19.65
C SER A 118 4.24 -4.31 -18.77
N PRO A 119 4.32 -3.00 -19.02
CA PRO A 119 3.51 -2.01 -18.29
C PRO A 119 2.00 -2.31 -18.33
N ILE A 120 1.50 -2.81 -19.47
CA ILE A 120 0.09 -3.17 -19.65
C ILE A 120 -0.27 -4.39 -18.79
N GLU A 121 0.57 -5.42 -18.78
CA GLU A 121 0.36 -6.60 -17.93
C GLU A 121 0.39 -6.24 -16.44
N ASN A 122 1.26 -5.31 -16.02
CA ASN A 122 1.30 -4.82 -14.65
C ASN A 122 0.04 -4.03 -14.26
N LEU A 123 -0.55 -3.27 -15.19
CA LEU A 123 -1.85 -2.62 -14.98
C LEU A 123 -2.97 -3.66 -14.82
N CYS A 124 -3.02 -4.67 -15.71
CA CYS A 124 -3.96 -5.79 -15.59
C CYS A 124 -3.81 -6.54 -14.26
N LEU A 125 -2.57 -6.81 -13.85
CA LEU A 125 -2.24 -7.43 -12.56
C LEU A 125 -2.75 -6.59 -11.39
N THR A 126 -2.59 -5.27 -11.47
CA THR A 126 -3.08 -4.32 -10.46
C THR A 126 -4.60 -4.36 -10.36
N LEU A 127 -5.30 -4.42 -11.50
CA LEU A 127 -6.76 -4.55 -11.54
C LEU A 127 -7.24 -5.87 -10.94
N ILE A 128 -6.65 -7.00 -11.34
CA ILE A 128 -6.99 -8.31 -10.78
C ILE A 128 -6.77 -8.32 -9.25
N PHE A 129 -5.63 -7.79 -8.80
CA PHE A 129 -5.32 -7.64 -7.38
C PHE A 129 -6.37 -6.79 -6.65
N SER A 130 -6.81 -5.68 -7.25
CA SER A 130 -7.84 -4.80 -6.68
C SER A 130 -9.17 -5.53 -6.50
N ILE A 131 -9.64 -6.24 -7.54
CA ILE A 131 -10.90 -6.98 -7.53
C ILE A 131 -10.86 -8.07 -6.46
N GLN A 132 -9.77 -8.82 -6.37
CA GLN A 132 -9.62 -9.89 -5.38
C GLN A 132 -9.64 -9.38 -3.94
N LYS A 133 -9.04 -8.22 -3.67
CA LYS A 133 -8.93 -7.68 -2.30
C LYS A 133 -10.12 -6.83 -1.88
N LEU A 134 -10.77 -6.15 -2.82
CA LEU A 134 -11.92 -5.28 -2.58
C LEU A 134 -13.25 -5.94 -2.94
N LYS A 135 -13.32 -7.28 -3.07
CA LYS A 135 -14.57 -8.01 -3.39
C LYS A 135 -15.78 -7.54 -2.56
N HIS A 136 -15.56 -7.31 -1.27
CA HIS A 136 -16.58 -6.85 -0.33
C HIS A 136 -17.03 -5.40 -0.55
N TYR A 137 -16.28 -4.55 -1.25
CA TYR A 137 -16.76 -3.24 -1.70
C TYR A 137 -17.51 -3.37 -3.03
N PHE A 138 -17.03 -4.24 -3.92
CA PHE A 138 -17.63 -4.46 -5.23
C PHE A 138 -18.98 -5.17 -5.19
N GLN A 139 -19.20 -6.07 -4.23
CA GLN A 139 -20.45 -6.83 -4.13
C GLN A 139 -21.66 -6.00 -3.66
N PHE A 140 -21.43 -4.81 -3.10
CA PHE A 140 -22.49 -3.98 -2.51
C PHE A 140 -22.85 -2.74 -3.34
N GLN A 141 -22.27 -2.54 -4.54
CA GLN A 141 -22.46 -1.30 -5.33
C GLN A 141 -22.70 -1.55 -6.83
N HIS A 142 -23.54 -0.69 -7.43
CA HIS A 142 -24.06 -0.82 -8.80
C HIS A 142 -23.27 -0.02 -9.88
N SER A 143 -22.28 0.82 -9.52
CA SER A 143 -21.57 1.67 -10.51
C SER A 143 -20.11 1.97 -10.10
N PHE A 144 -19.20 2.02 -11.09
CA PHE A 144 -17.76 2.12 -10.87
C PHE A 144 -17.06 3.01 -11.92
N GLY A 145 -16.09 3.83 -11.49
CA GLY A 145 -15.22 4.62 -12.37
C GLY A 145 -13.75 4.27 -12.19
N LEU A 146 -13.05 3.98 -13.29
CA LEU A 146 -11.60 3.70 -13.30
C LEU A 146 -10.83 4.98 -13.68
N LYS A 147 -9.79 5.32 -12.91
CA LYS A 147 -8.86 6.40 -13.23
C LYS A 147 -7.42 5.88 -13.16
N GLY A 148 -6.64 6.21 -14.19
CA GLY A 148 -5.20 5.93 -14.29
C GLY A 148 -4.37 7.16 -13.98
#